data_AF-K1SBW8-F1
#
_entry.id   AF-K1SBW8-F1
#
_cell.length_a   1.000
_cell.length_b   1.000
_cell.length_c   1.000
_cell.angle_alpha   90.00
_cell.angle_beta   90.00
_cell.angle_gamma   90.00
#
_symmetry.space_group_name_H-M   'P 1'
#
loop_
_entity.id
_entity.type
_entity.pdbx_description
1 polymer ?
#
loop_
_entity_poly.entity_id
_entity_poly.type
_entity_poly.pdbx_seq_one_letter_code
_entity_poly.pdbx_strand_id
1 'polypeptide(L)' 'MSDFIVSARKYRPATFRSVVGQKHITSTLQNAIERGQLAHA' A
#
# COMPACT_ATOMS: atom_id res chain seq x y z
N MET A 1 6.24 -7.78 28.61
CA MET A 1 5.21 -6.81 28.16
C MET A 1 4.49 -7.40 26.96
N SER A 2 3.18 -7.60 27.06
CA SER A 2 2.33 -8.00 25.94
C SER A 2 2.19 -6.82 24.97
N ASP A 3 2.65 -6.99 23.73
CA ASP A 3 2.55 -5.98 22.69
C ASP A 3 1.06 -5.85 22.28
N PHE A 4 0.38 -4.85 22.79
CA PHE A 4 -1.00 -4.54 22.42
C PHE A 4 -1.02 -3.93 21.03
N ILE A 5 -0.95 -4.78 19.99
CA ILE A 5 -1.06 -4.33 18.61
C ILE A 5 -2.52 -4.01 18.28
N VAL A 6 -2.77 -2.75 17.91
CA VAL A 6 -4.05 -2.28 17.39
C VAL A 6 -4.35 -3.00 16.07
N SER A 7 -5.60 -3.46 15.89
CA SER A 7 -6.06 -4.16 14.69
C SER A 7 -5.70 -3.43 13.39
N ALA A 8 -5.78 -2.09 13.38
CA ALA A 8 -5.39 -1.25 12.25
C ALA A 8 -3.93 -1.43 11.82
N ARG A 9 -3.02 -1.66 12.78
CA ARG A 9 -1.61 -1.95 12.48
C ARG A 9 -1.43 -3.41 12.07
N LYS A 10 -2.15 -4.34 12.70
CA LYS A 10 -2.11 -5.79 12.39
C LYS A 10 -2.45 -6.09 10.92
N TYR A 11 -3.41 -5.37 10.36
CA TYR A 11 -3.92 -5.61 9.00
C TYR A 11 -3.46 -4.56 7.97
N ARG A 12 -2.41 -3.77 8.28
CA ARG A 12 -1.89 -2.81 7.31
C ARG A 12 -1.34 -3.57 6.08
N PRO A 13 -1.83 -3.29 4.86
CA PRO A 13 -1.33 -3.94 3.66
C PRO A 13 0.14 -3.57 3.42
N ALA A 14 0.99 -4.58 3.25
CA ALA A 14 2.41 -4.41 2.95
C ALA A 14 2.69 -4.34 1.44
N THR A 15 1.72 -4.74 0.61
CA THR A 15 1.86 -4.78 -0.85
C THR A 15 0.60 -4.24 -1.53
N PHE A 16 0.73 -3.74 -2.75
CA PHE A 16 -0.41 -3.27 -3.53
C PHE A 16 -1.48 -4.36 -3.75
N ARG A 17 -1.08 -5.62 -3.88
CA ARG A 17 -2.01 -6.77 -4.02
C ARG A 17 -2.90 -6.97 -2.78
N SER A 18 -2.42 -6.59 -1.61
CA SER A 18 -3.18 -6.73 -0.35
C SER A 18 -4.14 -5.57 -0.06
N VAL A 19 -4.16 -4.53 -0.91
CA VAL A 19 -5.10 -3.41 -0.77
C VAL A 19 -6.47 -3.82 -1.31
N VAL A 20 -7.51 -3.66 -0.51
CA VAL A 20 -8.90 -4.02 -0.88
C VAL A 20 -9.61 -2.80 -1.47
N GLY A 21 -10.35 -3.00 -2.58
CA GLY A 21 -11.24 -2.00 -3.16
C GLY A 21 -10.59 -0.93 -4.04
N GLN A 22 -9.25 -0.88 -4.13
CA GLN A 22 -8.53 0.20 -4.83
C GLN A 22 -7.71 -0.29 -6.03
N LYS A 23 -8.32 -1.10 -6.91
CA LYS A 23 -7.62 -1.67 -8.07
C LYS A 23 -7.06 -0.59 -9.03
N HIS A 24 -7.86 0.41 -9.37
CA HIS A 24 -7.44 1.46 -10.32
C HIS A 24 -6.27 2.29 -9.79
N ILE A 25 -6.33 2.70 -8.52
CA ILE A 25 -5.29 3.52 -7.90
C ILE A 25 -3.99 2.71 -7.77
N THR A 26 -4.07 1.47 -7.27
CA THR A 26 -2.88 0.62 -7.10
C THR A 26 -2.19 0.30 -8.42
N SER A 27 -2.95 0.05 -9.50
CA SER A 27 -2.38 -0.14 -10.84
C SER A 27 -1.70 1.12 -11.38
N THR A 28 -2.30 2.31 -11.22
CA THR A 28 -1.67 3.56 -11.66
C THR A 28 -0.36 3.82 -10.93
N LEU A 29 -0.34 3.62 -9.60
CA LEU A 29 0.87 3.80 -8.79
C LEU A 29 1.95 2.77 -9.15
N GLN A 30 1.57 1.51 -9.34
CA GLN A 30 2.51 0.47 -9.78
C GLN A 30 3.15 0.83 -11.12
N ASN A 31 2.33 1.20 -12.11
CA ASN A 31 2.82 1.60 -13.44
C ASN A 31 3.71 2.85 -13.38
N ALA A 32 3.38 3.81 -12.51
CA ALA A 32 4.20 5.02 -12.34
C ALA A 32 5.60 4.68 -11.78
N ILE A 33 5.67 3.77 -10.79
CA ILE A 33 6.95 3.29 -10.25
C ILE A 33 7.77 2.56 -11.32
N GLU A 34 7.14 1.65 -12.08
CA GLU A 34 7.80 0.88 -13.16
C GLU A 34 8.35 1.80 -14.26
N ARG A 35 7.68 2.92 -14.53
CA ARG A 35 8.08 3.91 -15.53
C ARG A 35 9.03 4.99 -14.98
N GLY A 36 9.46 4.89 -13.72
CA GLY A 36 10.33 5.88 -13.07
C GLY A 36 9.65 7.25 -12.87
N GLN A 37 8.32 7.30 -12.94
CA GLN A 37 7.52 8.51 -12.76
C GLN A 37 7.16 8.70 -11.28
N LEU A 38 8.20 8.75 -10.44
CA LEU A 38 8.02 9.08 -9.03
C LEU A 38 7.80 10.58 -8.92
N ALA A 39 6.56 10.99 -8.63
CA ALA A 39 6.28 12.37 -8.28
C ALA A 39 7.10 12.72 -7.03
N HIS A 40 7.98 13.72 -7.15
CA HIS A 40 8.63 14.32 -6.00
C HIS A 40 7.64 15.31 -5.36
N ALA A 41 7.49 15.24 -4.04
CA ALA A 41 6.71 16.18 -3.23
C ALA A 41 7.67 17.14 -2.52
#